data_AF-A0A953NXF1-F1
#
_entry.id   AF-A0A953NXF1-F1
#
_cell.length_a   1.000
_cell.length_b   1.000
_cell.length_c   1.000
_cell.angle_alpha   90.00
_cell.angle_beta   90.00
_cell.angle_gamma   90.00
#
_symmetry.space_group_name_H-M   'P 1'
#
loop_
_entity.id
_entity.type
_entity.pdbx_description
1 polymer ?
#
loop_
_entity_poly.entity_id
_entity_poly.type
_entity_poly.pdbx_seq_one_letter_code
_entity_poly.pdbx_strand_id
1 'polypeptide(L)'
;MADEPISNRDVAMNAFMEKYLERAVERDLKPYLRLISENFNRTMSLVQEADRLKAEISSEILRAVIVLNHAYLEDFLRTLAFAFLPIAGEKALEGVPLAGIGRAERAEKFYLGKLLQHRGKSVDDVILESVSAYLERSTFNSVAEVMGFLESICLKLPAKKDENSPLVLPLDPEIPAMLV
;
A
#
# COMPACT_ATOMS: atom_id res chain seq x y z
N MET A 1 17.27 32.93 -11.78
CA MET A 1 17.16 31.70 -10.96
C MET A 1 17.63 30.59 -11.86
N ALA A 2 18.91 30.23 -11.75
CA ALA A 2 19.53 29.25 -12.65
C ALA A 2 19.13 27.84 -12.18
N ASP A 3 18.59 27.02 -13.08
CA ASP A 3 18.46 25.59 -12.87
C ASP A 3 19.85 25.02 -12.59
N GLU A 4 20.04 24.44 -11.40
CA GLU A 4 21.23 23.63 -11.13
C GLU A 4 21.22 22.42 -12.06
N PRO A 5 22.35 22.08 -12.70
CA PRO A 5 22.43 20.92 -13.58
C PRO A 5 22.22 19.65 -12.75
N ILE A 6 21.16 18.90 -13.09
CA ILE A 6 20.83 17.60 -12.49
C ILE A 6 22.08 16.71 -12.55
N SER A 7 22.54 16.22 -11.40
CA SER A 7 23.78 15.43 -11.30
C SER A 7 23.62 14.08 -11.99
N ASN A 8 24.69 13.55 -12.58
CA ASN A 8 24.70 12.23 -13.22
C ASN A 8 24.28 11.09 -12.26
N ARG A 9 24.46 11.32 -10.95
CA ARG A 9 23.98 10.43 -9.87
C ARG A 9 22.45 10.44 -9.74
N ASP A 10 21.82 11.59 -9.91
CA ASP A 10 20.37 11.76 -9.80
C ASP A 10 19.66 11.12 -11.00
N VAL A 11 20.27 11.22 -12.19
CA VAL A 11 19.77 10.55 -13.40
C VAL A 11 19.80 9.03 -13.24
N ALA A 12 20.91 8.47 -12.75
CA ALA A 12 21.04 7.04 -12.50
C ALA A 12 20.07 6.54 -11.41
N MET A 13 19.86 7.34 -10.36
CA MET A 13 18.88 7.04 -9.30
C MET A 13 17.46 7.05 -9.85
N ASN A 14 17.08 8.05 -10.65
CA ASN A 14 15.74 8.13 -11.25
C ASN A 14 15.46 6.94 -12.17
N ALA A 15 16.42 6.55 -13.01
CA ALA A 15 16.27 5.38 -13.88
C ALA A 15 16.16 4.07 -13.10
N PHE A 16 16.86 3.93 -11.97
CA PHE A 16 16.72 2.78 -11.07
C PHE A 16 15.32 2.73 -10.44
N MET A 17 14.84 3.88 -9.94
CA MET A 17 13.53 4.03 -9.30
C MET A 17 12.39 3.71 -10.26
N GLU A 18 12.45 4.22 -11.48
CA GLU A 18 11.47 3.95 -12.54
C GLU A 18 11.40 2.45 -12.84
N LYS A 19 12.55 1.80 -13.06
CA LYS A 19 12.61 0.36 -13.32
C LYS A 19 12.15 -0.50 -12.14
N TYR A 20 12.41 -0.05 -10.92
CA TYR A 20 11.92 -0.71 -9.71
C TYR A 20 10.39 -0.63 -9.63
N LEU A 21 9.83 0.56 -9.84
CA LEU A 21 8.39 0.80 -9.81
C LEU A 21 7.67 0.04 -10.91
N GLU A 22 8.18 0.05 -12.14
CA GLU A 22 7.61 -0.76 -13.24
C GLU A 22 7.50 -2.23 -12.84
N ARG A 23 8.56 -2.80 -12.27
CA ARG A 23 8.56 -4.19 -11.81
C ARG A 23 7.56 -4.44 -10.68
N ALA A 24 7.51 -3.55 -9.69
CA ALA A 24 6.57 -3.67 -8.57
C ALA A 24 5.11 -3.58 -9.06
N VAL A 25 4.83 -2.67 -10.00
CA VAL A 25 3.50 -2.52 -10.60
C VAL A 25 3.09 -3.75 -11.40
N GLU A 26 3.97 -4.26 -12.27
CA GLU A 26 3.66 -5.44 -13.10
C GLU A 26 3.55 -6.72 -12.28
N ARG A 27 4.43 -6.91 -11.29
CA ARG A 27 4.49 -8.16 -10.50
C ARG A 27 3.44 -8.21 -9.40
N ASP A 28 3.26 -7.10 -8.68
CA ASP A 28 2.52 -7.09 -7.41
C ASP A 28 1.17 -6.36 -7.57
N LEU A 29 1.18 -5.14 -8.13
CA LEU A 29 -0.01 -4.29 -8.14
C LEU A 29 -1.06 -4.73 -9.19
N LYS A 30 -0.66 -4.97 -10.44
CA LYS A 30 -1.60 -5.33 -11.52
C LYS A 30 -2.39 -6.62 -11.25
N PRO A 31 -1.76 -7.75 -10.85
CA PRO A 31 -2.51 -8.97 -10.55
C PRO A 31 -3.48 -8.75 -9.39
N TYR A 32 -3.06 -7.99 -8.38
CA TYR A 32 -3.85 -7.68 -7.22
C TYR A 32 -5.08 -6.80 -7.55
N LEU A 33 -4.91 -5.78 -8.40
CA LEU A 33 -6.02 -4.94 -8.86
C LEU A 33 -7.08 -5.75 -9.62
N ARG A 34 -6.67 -6.73 -10.44
CA ARG A 34 -7.62 -7.64 -11.10
C ARG A 34 -8.39 -8.47 -10.08
N LEU A 35 -7.69 -9.04 -9.09
CA LEU A 35 -8.30 -9.84 -8.04
C LEU A 35 -9.31 -9.03 -7.21
N ILE A 36 -8.96 -7.82 -6.78
CA ILE A 36 -9.89 -6.95 -6.06
C ILE A 36 -11.10 -6.62 -6.93
N SER A 37 -10.91 -6.25 -8.19
CA SER A 37 -12.02 -5.90 -9.09
C SER A 37 -13.02 -7.04 -9.21
N GLU A 38 -12.52 -8.27 -9.42
CA GLU A 38 -13.37 -9.46 -9.46
C GLU A 38 -14.10 -9.68 -8.13
N ASN A 39 -13.38 -9.60 -7.02
CA ASN A 39 -13.95 -9.81 -5.69
C ASN A 39 -14.97 -8.72 -5.30
N PHE A 40 -14.75 -7.48 -5.72
CA PHE A 40 -15.67 -6.38 -5.50
C PHE A 40 -16.98 -6.57 -6.28
N ASN A 41 -16.90 -7.07 -7.51
CA ASN A 41 -18.10 -7.43 -8.27
C ASN A 41 -18.89 -8.55 -7.58
N ARG A 42 -18.19 -9.57 -7.04
CA ARG A 42 -18.82 -10.65 -6.27
C ARG A 42 -19.49 -10.15 -5.00
N THR A 43 -18.85 -9.26 -4.23
CA THR A 43 -19.46 -8.68 -3.02
C THR A 43 -20.66 -7.80 -3.36
N MET A 44 -20.61 -7.05 -4.46
CA MET A 44 -21.75 -6.25 -4.92
C MET A 44 -22.95 -7.12 -5.28
N SER A 45 -22.74 -8.25 -5.95
CA SER A 45 -23.81 -9.23 -6.21
C SER A 45 -24.40 -9.80 -4.92
N LEU A 46 -23.58 -10.08 -3.90
CA LEU A 46 -24.07 -10.54 -2.59
C LEU A 46 -24.94 -9.48 -1.90
N VAL A 47 -24.54 -8.21 -1.95
CA VAL A 47 -25.31 -7.10 -1.37
C VAL A 47 -26.66 -6.95 -2.08
N GLN A 48 -26.69 -7.07 -3.41
CA GLN A 48 -27.92 -6.99 -4.20
C GLN A 48 -28.92 -8.11 -3.86
N GLU A 49 -28.44 -9.34 -3.64
CA GLU A 49 -29.30 -10.46 -3.25
C GLU A 49 -29.69 -10.43 -1.77
N ALA A 50 -28.89 -9.79 -0.91
CA ALA A 50 -29.18 -9.68 0.52
C ALA A 50 -30.50 -8.95 0.82
N ASP A 51 -30.92 -8.02 -0.04
CA ASP A 51 -32.18 -7.27 0.10
C ASP A 51 -33.42 -8.16 -0.08
N ARG A 52 -33.27 -9.31 -0.75
CA ARG A 52 -34.36 -10.28 -0.99
C ARG A 52 -34.50 -11.32 0.11
N LEU A 53 -33.58 -11.33 1.07
CA LEU A 53 -33.53 -12.32 2.14
C LEU A 53 -34.25 -11.80 3.40
N LYS A 54 -34.42 -12.70 4.37
CA LYS A 54 -34.91 -12.32 5.71
C LYS A 54 -33.95 -11.31 6.34
N ALA A 55 -34.50 -10.37 7.11
CA ALA A 55 -33.75 -9.27 7.71
C ALA A 55 -32.53 -9.73 8.52
N GLU A 56 -32.65 -10.84 9.26
CA GLU A 56 -31.54 -11.38 10.04
C GLU A 56 -30.39 -11.87 9.13
N ILE A 57 -30.71 -12.61 8.07
CA ILE A 57 -29.73 -13.14 7.12
C ILE A 57 -29.09 -11.99 6.33
N SER A 58 -29.90 -11.02 5.91
CA SER A 58 -29.43 -9.81 5.23
C SER A 58 -28.41 -9.06 6.08
N SER A 59 -28.70 -8.86 7.37
CA SER A 59 -27.79 -8.19 8.30
C SER A 59 -26.44 -8.91 8.45
N GLU A 60 -26.44 -10.24 8.55
CA GLU A 60 -25.19 -11.01 8.65
C GLU A 60 -24.38 -10.99 7.35
N ILE A 61 -25.03 -11.01 6.17
CA ILE A 61 -24.35 -10.86 4.88
C ILE A 61 -23.71 -9.47 4.78
N LEU A 62 -24.45 -8.41 5.11
CA LEU A 62 -23.91 -7.05 5.06
C LEU A 62 -22.73 -6.88 6.03
N ARG A 63 -22.80 -7.46 7.24
CA ARG A 63 -21.68 -7.45 8.19
C ARG A 63 -20.47 -8.19 7.62
N ALA A 64 -20.66 -9.37 7.02
CA ALA A 64 -19.58 -10.13 6.41
C ALA A 64 -18.93 -9.36 5.25
N VAL A 65 -19.72 -8.69 4.41
CA VAL A 65 -19.22 -7.86 3.30
C VAL A 65 -18.39 -6.68 3.81
N ILE A 66 -18.83 -6.00 4.88
CA ILE A 66 -18.08 -4.89 5.48
C ILE A 66 -16.73 -5.36 6.02
N VAL A 67 -16.71 -6.46 6.77
CA VAL A 67 -15.46 -7.05 7.31
C VAL A 67 -14.52 -7.45 6.19
N LEU A 68 -15.05 -8.07 5.12
CA LEU A 68 -14.26 -8.47 3.96
C LEU A 68 -13.68 -7.26 3.21
N ASN A 69 -14.48 -6.21 2.99
CA ASN A 69 -14.01 -4.98 2.35
C ASN A 69 -12.93 -4.29 3.18
N HIS A 70 -13.04 -4.32 4.51
CA HIS A 70 -11.99 -3.81 5.39
C HIS A 70 -10.68 -4.59 5.22
N ALA A 71 -10.75 -5.93 5.20
CA ALA A 71 -9.58 -6.76 4.96
C ALA A 71 -8.94 -6.50 3.58
N TYR A 72 -9.75 -6.32 2.52
CA TYR A 72 -9.24 -5.96 1.19
C TYR A 72 -8.58 -4.59 1.15
N LEU A 73 -9.12 -3.61 1.87
CA LEU A 73 -8.50 -2.29 1.98
C LEU A 73 -7.14 -2.39 2.66
N GLU A 74 -7.04 -3.09 3.79
CA GLU A 74 -5.76 -3.25 4.50
C GLU A 74 -4.72 -3.94 3.63
N ASP A 75 -5.10 -5.02 2.94
CA ASP A 75 -4.19 -5.77 2.09
C ASP A 75 -3.77 -4.97 0.84
N PHE A 76 -4.65 -4.11 0.32
CA PHE A 76 -4.31 -3.15 -0.74
C PHE A 76 -3.30 -2.11 -0.26
N LEU A 77 -3.53 -1.51 0.90
CA LEU A 77 -2.61 -0.54 1.48
C LEU A 77 -1.25 -1.19 1.77
N ARG A 78 -1.23 -2.44 2.23
CA ARG A 78 -0.01 -3.22 2.43
C ARG A 78 0.73 -3.49 1.12
N THR A 79 0.01 -3.84 0.05
CA THR A 79 0.57 -4.05 -1.30
C THR A 79 1.19 -2.76 -1.85
N LEU A 80 0.50 -1.63 -1.70
CA LEU A 80 1.06 -0.32 -2.05
C LEU A 80 2.30 -0.01 -1.22
N ALA A 81 2.22 -0.19 0.10
CA ALA A 81 3.33 0.04 1.00
C ALA A 81 4.59 -0.75 0.59
N PHE A 82 4.40 -2.02 0.24
CA PHE A 82 5.48 -2.89 -0.21
C PHE A 82 6.15 -2.37 -1.49
N ALA A 83 5.36 -1.81 -2.41
CA ALA A 83 5.88 -1.21 -3.65
C ALA A 83 6.57 0.13 -3.43
N PHE A 84 6.07 1.00 -2.53
CA PHE A 84 6.53 2.39 -2.44
C PHE A 84 7.49 2.66 -1.26
N LEU A 85 7.36 1.96 -0.14
CA LEU A 85 8.14 2.24 1.07
C LEU A 85 9.65 1.94 0.93
N PRO A 86 10.10 0.86 0.23
CA PRO A 86 11.53 0.57 0.07
C PRO A 86 12.32 1.66 -0.67
N ILE A 87 11.62 2.46 -1.47
CA ILE A 87 12.18 3.54 -2.27
C ILE A 87 11.81 4.93 -1.73
N ALA A 88 11.11 4.98 -0.59
CA ALA A 88 10.70 6.23 0.02
C ALA A 88 11.91 6.95 0.66
N GLY A 89 11.74 8.25 0.92
CA GLY A 89 12.78 9.06 1.56
C GLY A 89 13.07 8.64 3.01
N GLU A 90 14.19 9.12 3.55
CA GLU A 90 14.68 8.82 4.90
C GLU A 90 13.57 8.92 5.98
N LYS A 91 12.78 10.00 5.95
CA LYS A 91 11.67 10.22 6.90
C LYS A 91 10.63 9.11 6.91
N ALA A 92 10.35 8.48 5.76
CA ALA A 92 9.38 7.39 5.68
C ALA A 92 9.96 6.08 6.25
N LEU A 93 11.26 5.87 6.06
CA LEU A 93 11.98 4.69 6.57
C LEU A 93 12.33 4.80 8.07
N GLU A 94 12.38 6.00 8.66
CA GLU A 94 12.61 6.19 10.10
C GLU A 94 11.61 5.42 10.97
N GLY A 95 10.38 5.21 10.48
CA GLY A 95 9.34 4.45 11.17
C GLY A 95 9.47 2.93 11.04
N VAL A 96 10.33 2.42 10.16
CA VAL A 96 10.46 1.00 9.85
C VAL A 96 11.53 0.35 10.73
N PRO A 97 11.19 -0.63 11.59
CA PRO A 97 12.17 -1.35 12.38
C PRO A 97 13.03 -2.27 11.49
N LEU A 98 14.31 -2.42 11.86
CA LEU A 98 15.21 -3.34 11.18
C LEU A 98 14.76 -4.80 11.41
N ALA A 99 14.61 -5.56 10.32
CA ALA A 99 14.20 -6.95 10.35
C ALA A 99 15.04 -7.78 11.33
N GLY A 100 14.35 -8.60 12.13
CA GLY A 100 14.97 -9.53 13.07
C GLY A 100 15.52 -8.91 14.36
N ILE A 101 15.20 -7.65 14.67
CA ILE A 101 15.60 -7.00 15.94
C ILE A 101 14.37 -6.58 16.74
N GLY A 102 14.32 -7.02 18.02
CA GLY A 102 13.38 -6.49 19.01
C GLY A 102 11.91 -6.84 18.76
N ARG A 103 11.01 -6.22 19.54
CA ARG A 103 9.56 -6.30 19.26
C ARG A 103 9.32 -5.49 17.99
N ALA A 104 9.00 -6.17 16.89
CA ALA A 104 8.88 -5.65 15.52
C ALA A 104 7.78 -4.58 15.30
N GLU A 105 7.30 -3.92 16.35
CA GLU A 105 6.22 -2.94 16.33
C GLU A 105 6.74 -1.50 16.31
N ARG A 106 8.00 -1.24 16.71
CA ARG A 106 8.53 0.12 16.79
C ARG A 106 9.96 0.22 16.31
N ALA A 107 10.26 1.25 15.53
CA ALA A 107 11.62 1.62 15.19
C ALA A 107 12.40 2.01 16.45
N GLU A 108 13.51 1.29 16.70
CA GLU A 108 14.40 1.49 17.83
C GLU A 108 15.84 1.68 17.37
N LYS A 109 16.63 2.40 18.17
CA LYS A 109 18.06 2.53 17.93
C LYS A 109 18.73 1.17 18.08
N PHE A 110 19.49 0.74 17.08
CA PHE A 110 20.26 -0.49 17.12
C PHE A 110 21.75 -0.24 16.96
N TYR A 111 22.57 -1.16 17.45
CA TYR A 111 24.02 -1.15 17.25
C TYR A 111 24.39 -1.93 15.98
N LEU A 112 25.49 -1.54 15.33
CA LEU A 112 25.97 -2.17 14.10
C LEU A 112 26.12 -3.70 14.20
N GLY A 113 26.46 -4.23 15.39
CA GLY A 113 26.56 -5.66 15.62
C GLY A 113 25.27 -6.45 15.32
N LYS A 114 24.11 -5.79 15.33
CA LYS A 114 22.83 -6.43 14.95
C LYS A 114 22.71 -6.71 13.45
N LEU A 115 23.50 -6.05 12.60
CA LEU A 115 23.55 -6.34 11.16
C LEU A 115 24.30 -7.64 10.84
N LEU A 116 24.93 -8.30 11.83
CA LEU A 116 25.63 -9.58 11.59
C LEU A 116 24.71 -10.65 11.00
N GLN A 117 23.43 -10.65 11.37
CA GLN A 117 22.43 -11.58 10.82
C GLN A 117 22.09 -11.33 9.35
N HIS A 118 22.44 -10.15 8.83
CA HIS A 118 22.20 -9.71 7.46
C HIS A 118 23.48 -9.77 6.59
N ARG A 119 24.54 -10.43 7.06
CA ARG A 119 25.78 -10.60 6.29
C ARG A 119 25.51 -11.25 4.93
N GLY A 120 26.11 -10.69 3.89
CA GLY A 120 26.01 -11.19 2.51
C GLY A 120 24.80 -10.65 1.74
N LYS A 121 23.91 -9.89 2.38
CA LYS A 121 22.81 -9.18 1.73
C LYS A 121 23.24 -7.79 1.28
N SER A 122 22.62 -7.28 0.21
CA SER A 122 22.76 -5.86 -0.13
C SER A 122 21.97 -5.00 0.86
N VAL A 123 22.27 -3.70 0.90
CA VAL A 123 21.48 -2.75 1.73
C VAL A 123 20.01 -2.74 1.27
N ASP A 124 19.77 -2.81 -0.04
CA ASP A 124 18.44 -2.85 -0.63
C ASP A 124 17.64 -4.08 -0.18
N ASP A 125 18.28 -5.26 -0.12
CA ASP A 125 17.64 -6.49 0.37
C ASP A 125 17.23 -6.36 1.84
N VAL A 126 18.07 -5.73 2.67
CA VAL A 126 17.80 -5.52 4.10
C VAL A 126 16.65 -4.51 4.29
N ILE A 127 16.61 -3.46 3.47
CA ILE A 127 15.49 -2.50 3.47
C ILE A 127 14.19 -3.23 3.09
N LEU A 128 14.20 -4.00 2.00
CA LEU A 128 13.03 -4.73 1.53
C LEU A 128 12.50 -5.73 2.57
N GLU A 129 13.40 -6.49 3.20
CA GLU A 129 13.04 -7.44 4.26
C GLU A 129 12.47 -6.74 5.51
N SER A 130 13.05 -5.59 5.89
CA SER A 130 12.57 -4.79 7.02
C SER A 130 11.19 -4.22 6.75
N VAL A 131 10.97 -3.69 5.54
CA VAL A 131 9.65 -3.23 5.09
C VAL A 131 8.65 -4.37 5.08
N SER A 132 8.99 -5.52 4.51
CA SER A 132 8.09 -6.68 4.47
C SER A 132 7.67 -7.13 5.87
N ALA A 133 8.62 -7.27 6.79
CA ALA A 133 8.36 -7.69 8.17
C ALA A 133 7.53 -6.66 8.97
N TYR A 134 7.72 -5.37 8.70
CA TYR A 134 6.92 -4.29 9.28
C TYR A 134 5.46 -4.34 8.77
N LEU A 135 5.29 -4.58 7.47
CA LEU A 135 3.99 -4.58 6.82
C LEU A 135 3.10 -5.77 7.19
N GLU A 136 3.70 -6.95 7.44
CA GLU A 136 2.96 -8.13 7.94
C GLU A 136 2.19 -7.87 9.25
N ARG A 137 2.64 -6.90 10.05
CA ARG A 137 2.07 -6.57 11.37
C ARG A 137 1.31 -5.25 11.37
N SER A 138 1.29 -4.56 10.23
CA SER A 138 0.62 -3.27 10.08
C SER A 138 -0.89 -3.48 9.89
N THR A 139 -1.68 -2.76 10.68
CA THR A 139 -3.16 -2.71 10.63
C THR A 139 -3.60 -1.26 10.41
N PHE A 140 -4.71 -1.05 9.71
CA PHE A 140 -5.24 0.27 9.39
C PHE A 140 -6.66 0.39 9.96
N ASN A 141 -6.77 0.87 11.20
CA ASN A 141 -8.03 0.86 11.94
C ASN A 141 -8.86 2.14 11.76
N SER A 142 -8.25 3.20 11.22
CA SER A 142 -8.91 4.49 11.06
C SER A 142 -8.58 5.17 9.74
N VAL A 143 -9.50 6.01 9.25
CA VAL A 143 -9.28 6.82 8.05
C VAL A 143 -8.08 7.75 8.22
N ALA A 144 -7.85 8.25 9.45
CA ALA A 144 -6.69 9.09 9.76
C ALA A 144 -5.37 8.32 9.61
N GLU A 145 -5.31 7.07 10.06
CA GLU A 145 -4.15 6.18 9.84
C GLU A 145 -3.92 5.93 8.35
N VAL A 146 -4.99 5.67 7.59
CA VAL A 146 -4.89 5.48 6.13
C VAL A 146 -4.34 6.74 5.44
N MET A 147 -4.86 7.92 5.78
CA MET A 147 -4.41 9.18 5.18
C MET A 147 -2.96 9.49 5.55
N GLY A 148 -2.59 9.40 6.83
CA GLY A 148 -1.22 9.64 7.26
C GLY A 148 -0.24 8.64 6.63
N PHE A 149 -0.68 7.40 6.44
CA PHE A 149 0.10 6.39 5.72
C PHE A 149 0.29 6.75 4.24
N LEU A 150 -0.76 7.10 3.51
CA LEU A 150 -0.68 7.48 2.10
C LEU A 150 0.23 8.71 1.88
N GLU A 151 0.16 9.68 2.78
CA GLU A 151 1.07 10.84 2.79
C GLU A 151 2.52 10.42 2.99
N SER A 152 2.79 9.44 3.88
CA SER A 152 4.14 8.94 4.17
C SER A 152 4.80 8.25 2.96
N ILE A 153 4.02 7.61 2.10
CA ILE A 153 4.49 6.97 0.87
C ILE A 153 4.40 7.91 -0.35
N CYS A 154 4.27 9.22 -0.13
CA CYS A 154 4.20 10.26 -1.15
C CYS A 154 3.04 10.10 -2.16
N LEU A 155 2.02 9.32 -1.84
CA LEU A 155 0.81 9.21 -2.65
C LEU A 155 -0.18 10.30 -2.22
N LYS A 156 -0.36 11.30 -3.07
CA LYS A 156 -1.40 12.33 -2.87
C LYS A 156 -2.71 11.84 -3.45
N LEU A 157 -3.72 11.69 -2.59
CA LEU A 157 -5.09 11.48 -3.07
C LEU A 157 -5.58 12.74 -3.81
N PRO A 158 -6.39 12.58 -4.87
CA PRO A 158 -7.03 13.72 -5.52
C PRO A 158 -7.89 14.46 -4.49
N ALA A 159 -7.82 15.80 -4.48
CA ALA A 159 -8.55 16.62 -3.53
C ALA A 159 -10.06 16.38 -3.63
N LYS A 160 -10.71 16.14 -2.50
CA LYS A 160 -12.17 15.98 -2.41
C LYS A 160 -12.82 17.31 -2.82
N LYS A 161 -13.70 17.29 -3.82
CA LYS A 161 -14.31 18.52 -4.37
C LYS A 161 -15.33 19.14 -3.40
N ASP A 162 -16.05 18.35 -2.58
CA ASP A 162 -16.90 18.81 -1.47
C ASP A 162 -17.09 17.73 -0.37
N GLU A 163 -17.45 18.10 0.86
CA GLU A 163 -17.64 17.16 1.99
C GLU A 163 -18.83 16.20 1.81
N ASN A 164 -19.88 16.63 1.10
CA ASN A 164 -21.13 15.89 0.86
C ASN A 164 -21.28 15.35 -0.57
N SER A 165 -20.33 15.60 -1.46
CA SER A 165 -20.34 14.92 -2.76
C SER A 165 -19.91 13.46 -2.54
N PRO A 166 -20.59 12.48 -3.19
CA PRO A 166 -20.07 11.13 -3.20
C PRO A 166 -18.62 11.19 -3.68
N LEU A 167 -17.76 10.38 -3.07
CA LEU A 167 -16.42 10.13 -3.60
C LEU A 167 -16.62 9.58 -5.02
N VAL A 168 -16.60 10.48 -6.00
CA VAL A 168 -16.42 10.11 -7.40
C VAL A 168 -14.96 9.71 -7.47
N LEU A 169 -14.70 8.44 -7.19
CA LEU A 169 -13.44 7.84 -7.59
C LEU A 169 -13.28 8.20 -9.06
N PRO A 170 -12.18 8.85 -9.48
CA PRO A 170 -11.86 8.97 -10.89
C PRO A 170 -11.44 7.58 -11.34
N LEU A 171 -12.40 6.66 -11.39
CA LEU A 171 -12.36 5.58 -12.34
C LEU A 171 -12.51 6.30 -13.67
N ASP A 172 -11.36 6.74 -14.20
CA ASP A 172 -11.26 7.09 -15.60
C ASP A 172 -11.99 5.97 -16.36
N PRO A 173 -12.88 6.24 -17.31
CA PRO A 173 -13.45 5.19 -18.16
C PRO A 173 -12.38 4.31 -18.83
N GLU A 174 -11.10 4.73 -18.80
CA GLU A 174 -9.93 3.93 -19.18
C GLU A 174 -9.44 2.92 -18.12
N ILE A 175 -9.73 3.07 -16.83
CA ILE A 175 -9.35 2.09 -15.79
C ILE A 175 -10.07 0.74 -15.98
N PRO A 176 -11.37 0.69 -16.33
CA PRO A 176 -12.00 -0.54 -16.82
C PRO A 176 -11.32 -1.11 -18.07
N ALA A 177 -10.77 -0.27 -18.95
CA ALA A 177 -10.08 -0.70 -20.17
C ALA A 177 -8.67 -1.26 -19.92
N MET A 178 -8.02 -0.89 -18.81
CA MET A 178 -6.78 -1.54 -18.35
C MET A 178 -7.01 -2.85 -17.56
N LEU A 179 -8.27 -3.15 -17.24
CA LEU A 179 -8.70 -4.38 -16.53
C LEU A 179 -9.30 -5.44 -17.46
N VAL A 180 -9.23 -5.26 -18.78
CA VAL A 180 -9.50 -6.29 -19.81
C VAL A 180 -8.20 -6.87 -20.33
#